data_AF-A0A2E0HBT2-F1
#
_entry.id   AF-A0A2E0HBT2-F1
#
_cell.length_a   1.000
_cell.length_b   1.000
_cell.length_c   1.000
_cell.angle_alpha   90.00
_cell.angle_beta   90.00
_cell.angle_gamma   90.00
#
_symmetry.space_group_name_H-M   'P 1'
#
loop_
_entity.id
_entity.type
_entity.pdbx_description
1 polymer ?
#
loop_
_entity_poly.entity_id
_entity_poly.type
_entity_poly.pdbx_seq_one_letter_code
_entity_poly.pdbx_strand_id
1 'polypeptide(L)'
;MTQIPTTDRYISFCGIECDQRADQLIGRLQQQLQQLPEHHPWKIYFQQKFREQARQQHDNLFYVGAQLNNLYSFFEEQGDNESLDLLWLLELECY
;
A
#
# COMPACT_ATOMS: atom_id res chain seq x y z
N MET A 1 31.30 -29.65 -26.31
CA MET A 1 30.00 -29.93 -25.65
C MET A 1 29.88 -28.93 -24.52
N THR A 2 29.07 -27.90 -24.70
CA THR A 2 28.98 -26.77 -23.77
C THR A 2 27.66 -26.89 -23.02
N GLN A 3 27.69 -27.21 -21.73
CA GLN A 3 26.52 -27.05 -20.87
C GLN A 3 26.48 -25.59 -20.41
N ILE A 4 25.56 -24.81 -20.97
CA ILE A 4 25.21 -23.49 -20.47
C ILE A 4 24.23 -23.74 -19.32
N PRO A 5 24.51 -23.33 -18.07
CA PRO A 5 23.53 -23.43 -17.01
C PRO A 5 22.39 -22.44 -17.32
N THR A 6 21.20 -22.97 -17.57
CA THR A 6 19.97 -22.18 -17.63
C THR A 6 19.61 -21.80 -16.19
N THR A 7 20.28 -20.79 -15.64
CA THR A 7 19.77 -20.09 -14.47
C THR A 7 18.58 -19.28 -14.95
N ASP A 8 17.39 -19.80 -14.69
CA ASP A 8 16.14 -19.08 -14.85
C ASP A 8 16.19 -17.83 -13.96
N ARG A 9 16.51 -16.68 -14.56
CA ARG A 9 16.83 -15.42 -13.86
C ARG A 9 15.69 -14.41 -13.85
N TYR A 10 14.52 -14.78 -14.38
CA TYR A 10 13.36 -13.89 -14.45
C TYR A 10 12.08 -14.63 -14.06
N ILE A 11 12.02 -15.03 -12.80
CA ILE A 11 10.73 -15.10 -12.12
C ILE A 11 10.23 -13.65 -12.06
N SER A 12 9.08 -13.36 -12.67
CA SER A 12 8.45 -12.05 -12.56
C SER A 12 8.29 -11.70 -11.07
N PHE A 13 9.07 -10.74 -10.57
CA PHE A 13 9.07 -10.36 -9.15
C PHE A 13 7.85 -9.52 -8.76
N CYS A 14 6.70 -9.70 -9.42
CA CYS A 14 5.48 -8.92 -9.18
C CYS A 14 5.13 -8.83 -7.69
N GLY A 15 5.31 -9.91 -6.93
CA GLY A 15 5.09 -9.90 -5.47
C GLY A 15 5.97 -8.89 -4.72
N ILE A 16 7.27 -8.83 -5.02
CA ILE A 16 8.20 -7.88 -4.37
C ILE A 16 7.83 -6.43 -4.72
N GLU A 17 7.42 -6.18 -5.97
CA GLU A 17 7.00 -4.85 -6.40
C GLU A 17 5.68 -4.43 -5.73
N CYS A 18 4.73 -5.36 -5.56
CA CYS A 18 3.50 -5.14 -4.81
C CYS A 18 3.79 -4.77 -3.34
N ASP A 19 4.64 -5.54 -2.66
CA ASP A 19 5.01 -5.27 -1.26
C ASP A 19 5.67 -3.89 -1.11
N GLN A 20 6.63 -3.56 -1.98
CA GLN A 20 7.33 -2.27 -1.95
C GLN A 20 6.40 -1.08 -2.21
N ARG A 21 5.48 -1.20 -3.17
CA ARG A 21 4.48 -0.16 -3.46
C ARG A 21 3.48 -0.01 -2.32
N ALA A 22 3.07 -1.10 -1.69
CA ALA A 22 2.20 -1.05 -0.52
C ALA A 22 2.90 -0.34 0.66
N ASP A 23 4.17 -0.65 0.92
CA ASP A 23 4.98 0.04 1.93
C ASP A 23 5.11 1.54 1.63
N GLN A 24 5.36 1.89 0.36
CA GLN A 24 5.42 3.28 -0.08
C GLN A 24 4.10 4.01 0.17
N LEU A 25 2.96 3.42 -0.22
CA LEU A 25 1.64 4.01 -0.03
C LEU A 25 1.33 4.22 1.46
N ILE A 26 1.66 3.24 2.32
CA ILE A 26 1.46 3.35 3.77
C ILE A 26 2.31 4.47 4.36
N GLY A 27 3.55 4.64 3.91
CA GLY A 27 4.40 5.77 4.30
C GLY A 27 3.75 7.12 3.95
N ARG A 28 3.20 7.25 2.73
CA ARG A 28 2.49 8.47 2.28
C ARG A 28 1.24 8.74 3.12
N LEU A 29 0.44 7.70 3.38
CA LEU A 29 -0.73 7.79 4.27
C LEU A 29 -0.31 8.29 5.66
N GLN A 30 0.68 7.67 6.29
CA GLN A 30 1.13 8.04 7.63
C GLN A 30 1.62 9.50 7.68
N GLN A 31 2.38 9.95 6.68
CA GLN A 31 2.85 11.33 6.59
C GLN A 31 1.67 12.32 6.53
N GLN A 32 0.63 12.04 5.74
CA GLN A 32 -0.53 12.93 5.66
C GLN A 32 -1.37 12.91 6.94
N LEU A 33 -1.57 11.74 7.54
CA LEU A 33 -2.30 11.63 8.81
C LEU A 33 -1.62 12.42 9.93
N GLN A 34 -0.30 12.57 9.92
CA GLN A 34 0.42 13.41 10.88
C GLN A 34 0.08 14.91 10.73
N GLN A 35 -0.25 15.37 9.52
CA GLN A 35 -0.62 16.77 9.25
C GLN A 35 -2.06 17.08 9.64
N LEU A 36 -2.91 16.06 9.81
CA LEU A 36 -4.30 16.25 10.20
C LEU A 36 -4.44 16.53 11.71
N PRO A 37 -5.46 17.34 12.10
CA PRO A 37 -5.83 17.51 13.51
C PRO A 37 -6.09 16.17 14.21
N GLU A 38 -5.81 16.08 15.51
CA GLU A 38 -6.02 14.85 16.29
C GLU A 38 -7.45 14.31 16.23
N HIS A 39 -8.43 15.20 16.14
CA HIS A 39 -9.86 14.83 16.08
C HIS A 39 -10.38 14.63 14.65
N HIS A 40 -9.50 14.63 13.64
CA HIS A 40 -9.93 14.43 12.26
C HIS A 40 -10.46 13.00 12.06
N PRO A 41 -11.64 12.81 11.41
CA PRO A 41 -12.25 11.49 11.21
C PRO A 41 -11.30 10.47 10.57
N TRP A 42 -10.60 10.83 9.49
CA TRP A 42 -9.61 9.95 8.85
C TRP A 42 -8.45 9.55 9.75
N LYS A 43 -7.95 10.46 10.59
CA LYS A 43 -6.86 10.17 11.54
C LYS A 43 -7.31 9.14 12.57
N ILE A 44 -8.49 9.32 13.15
CA ILE A 44 -9.09 8.37 14.10
C ILE A 44 -9.31 7.01 13.42
N TYR A 45 -9.91 7.03 12.22
CA TYR A 45 -10.23 5.83 11.45
C TYR A 45 -8.98 4.99 11.15
N PHE A 46 -7.97 5.57 10.51
CA PHE A 46 -6.79 4.83 10.10
C PHE A 46 -5.92 4.43 11.30
N GLN A 47 -5.85 5.23 12.37
CA GLN A 47 -5.21 4.79 13.62
C GLN A 47 -5.87 3.53 14.20
N GLN A 48 -7.20 3.43 14.15
CA GLN A 48 -7.89 2.20 14.55
C GLN A 48 -7.51 1.04 13.63
N LYS A 49 -7.49 1.25 12.31
CA LYS A 49 -7.12 0.22 11.34
C LYS A 49 -5.68 -0.26 11.49
N PHE A 50 -4.72 0.62 11.77
CA PHE A 50 -3.35 0.20 12.05
C PHE A 50 -3.23 -0.65 13.31
N ARG A 51 -4.01 -0.35 14.36
CA ARG A 51 -4.07 -1.21 15.56
C ARG A 51 -4.64 -2.59 15.25
N GLU A 52 -5.68 -2.64 14.40
CA GLU A 52 -6.27 -3.91 13.94
C GLU A 52 -5.27 -4.73 13.13
N GLN A 53 -4.57 -4.10 12.17
CA GLN A 53 -3.52 -4.69 11.35
C GLN A 53 -2.40 -5.30 12.22
N ALA A 54 -1.86 -4.52 13.15
CA ALA A 54 -0.78 -4.96 14.04
C ALA A 54 -1.20 -6.17 14.89
N ARG A 55 -2.45 -6.19 15.38
CA ARG A 55 -2.99 -7.32 16.16
C ARG A 55 -3.14 -8.59 15.32
N GLN A 56 -3.45 -8.45 14.03
CA GLN A 56 -3.63 -9.58 13.11
C GLN A 56 -2.34 -9.97 12.39
N GLN A 57 -1.25 -9.22 12.58
CA GLN A 57 0.04 -9.40 11.91
C GLN A 57 -0.08 -9.39 10.38
N HIS A 58 -1.04 -8.63 9.86
CA HIS A 58 -1.19 -8.44 8.41
C HIS A 58 -0.10 -7.51 7.88
N ASP A 59 0.47 -7.87 6.74
CA ASP A 59 1.39 -6.99 6.02
C ASP A 59 0.64 -5.79 5.41
N ASN A 60 1.43 -4.86 4.87
CA ASN A 60 0.91 -3.63 4.28
C ASN A 60 0.16 -3.91 2.98
N LEU A 61 0.54 -4.93 2.21
CA LEU A 61 -0.14 -5.29 0.97
C LEU A 61 -1.56 -5.79 1.26
N PHE A 62 -1.74 -6.67 2.24
CA PHE A 62 -3.06 -7.08 2.68
C PHE A 62 -3.89 -5.91 3.21
N TYR A 63 -3.26 -5.04 4.02
CA TYR A 63 -3.93 -3.86 4.56
C TYR A 63 -4.49 -2.96 3.47
N VAL A 64 -3.66 -2.63 2.47
CA VAL A 64 -4.05 -1.74 1.36
C VAL A 64 -5.24 -2.34 0.61
N GLY A 65 -5.19 -3.62 0.26
CA GLY A 65 -6.29 -4.32 -0.40
C GLY A 65 -7.59 -4.29 0.41
N ALA A 66 -7.49 -4.49 1.73
CA ALA A 66 -8.64 -4.44 2.63
C ALA A 66 -9.23 -3.02 2.82
N GLN A 67 -8.46 -1.97 2.50
CA GLN A 67 -8.84 -0.57 2.72
C GLN A 67 -8.96 0.25 1.42
N LEU A 68 -8.89 -0.37 0.24
CA LEU A 68 -8.85 0.29 -1.08
C LEU A 68 -9.81 1.49 -1.20
N ASN A 69 -11.11 1.26 -1.00
CA ASN A 69 -12.12 2.32 -1.14
C ASN A 69 -11.89 3.50 -0.18
N ASN A 70 -11.50 3.21 1.07
CA ASN A 70 -11.23 4.26 2.06
C ASN A 70 -9.95 5.02 1.72
N LEU A 71 -8.94 4.34 1.17
CA LEU A 71 -7.71 4.97 0.71
C LEU A 71 -7.96 5.89 -0.48
N TYR A 72 -8.78 5.46 -1.45
CA TYR A 72 -9.22 6.32 -2.55
C TYR A 72 -9.95 7.56 -2.04
N SER A 73 -11.00 7.40 -1.23
CA SER A 73 -11.74 8.55 -0.70
C SER A 73 -10.84 9.50 0.09
N PHE A 74 -9.92 8.95 0.89
CA PHE A 74 -8.98 9.75 1.64
C PHE A 74 -8.05 10.57 0.74
N PHE A 75 -7.36 9.94 -0.22
CA PHE A 75 -6.40 10.64 -1.08
C PHE A 75 -7.07 11.59 -2.07
N GLU A 76 -8.31 11.31 -2.50
CA GLU A 76 -9.16 12.24 -3.25
C GLU A 76 -9.45 13.51 -2.44
N GLU A 77 -9.87 13.37 -1.18
CA GLU A 77 -10.12 14.52 -0.30
C GLU A 77 -8.86 15.34 -0.01
N GLN A 78 -7.69 14.69 0.06
CA GLN A 78 -6.40 15.38 0.22
C GLN A 78 -5.85 15.96 -1.09
N GLY A 79 -6.41 15.59 -2.24
CA GLY A 79 -5.91 15.99 -3.56
C GLY A 79 -4.54 15.40 -3.92
N ASP A 80 -4.17 14.24 -3.35
CA ASP A 80 -2.89 13.59 -3.60
C ASP A 80 -2.95 12.63 -4.79
N ASN A 81 -2.83 13.19 -6.00
CA ASN A 81 -2.86 12.43 -7.25
C ASN A 81 -1.73 11.38 -7.33
N GLU A 82 -0.55 11.64 -6.75
CA GLU A 82 0.54 10.66 -6.78
C GLU A 82 0.22 9.41 -5.96
N SER A 83 -0.43 9.57 -4.80
CA SER A 83 -0.89 8.43 -4.01
C SER A 83 -2.07 7.72 -4.68
N LEU A 84 -2.94 8.45 -5.39
CA LEU A 84 -4.03 7.86 -6.18
C LEU A 84 -3.49 7.02 -7.35
N ASP A 85 -2.50 7.52 -8.09
CA ASP A 85 -1.85 6.79 -9.18
C ASP A 85 -1.16 5.52 -8.67
N LEU A 86 -0.48 5.61 -7.51
CA LEU A 86 0.15 4.46 -6.88
C LEU A 86 -0.88 3.42 -6.40
N LEU A 87 -2.00 3.88 -5.84
CA LEU A 87 -3.10 3.02 -5.41
C LEU A 87 -3.76 2.32 -6.59
N TRP A 88 -3.96 3.03 -7.70
CA TRP A 88 -4.48 2.46 -8.94
C TRP A 88 -3.55 1.40 -9.52
N LEU A 89 -2.23 1.63 -9.48
CA LEU A 89 -1.25 0.64 -9.93
C LEU A 89 -1.27 -0.62 -9.05
N LEU A 90 -1.39 -0.47 -7.73
CA LEU A 90 -1.56 -1.57 -6.80
C LEU A 90 -2.84 -2.37 -7.09
N GLU A 91 -3.95 -1.68 -7.36
CA GLU A 91 -5.21 -2.33 -7.73
C GLU A 91 -5.13 -3.10 -9.04
N LEU A 92 -4.46 -2.54 -10.05
CA LEU A 92 -4.33 -3.19 -11.34
C LEU A 92 -3.38 -4.40 -11.32
N GLU A 93 -2.28 -4.31 -10.58
CA GLU A 93 -1.19 -5.30 -10.66
C GLU A 93 -1.20 -6.33 -9.52
N CYS A 94 -1.88 -6.06 -8.40
CA CYS A 94 -1.75 -6.84 -7.17
C CYS A 94 -3.06 -7.40 -6.58
N TYR A 95 -4.24 -6.96 -7.05
CA TYR A 95 -5.55 -7.39 -6.53
C TYR A 95 -6.51 -7.91 -7.60
#